data_AF-A0A5A7N5V4-F1
#
_entry.id   AF-A0A5A7N5V4-F1
#
_cell.length_a   1.000
_cell.length_b   1.000
_cell.length_c   1.000
_cell.angle_alpha   90.00
_cell.angle_beta   90.00
_cell.angle_gamma   90.00
#
_symmetry.space_group_name_H-M   'P 1'
#
loop_
_entity.id
_entity.type
_entity.pdbx_description
1 polymer ?
#
loop_
_entity_poly.entity_id
_entity_poly.type
_entity_poly.pdbx_seq_one_letter_code
_entity_poly.pdbx_strand_id
1 'polypeptide(L)' 'MITISKELLDELLKGCERPEDLLGDAGLMKELKIKLMIRRDPWPQCGRVSPKDDAGGRVDGASGL' A
#
# COMPACT_ATOMS: atom_id res chain seq x y z
N MET A 1 -15.56 1.46 -0.39
CA MET A 1 -16.10 1.35 0.98
C MET A 1 -15.64 0.02 1.55
N ILE A 2 -14.97 -0.02 2.72
CA ILE A 2 -14.63 -1.31 3.36
C ILE A 2 -15.80 -1.66 4.26
N THR A 3 -16.45 -2.79 3.98
CA THR A 3 -17.60 -3.28 4.75
C THR A 3 -17.20 -4.57 5.44
N ILE A 4 -17.14 -4.54 6.76
CA ILE A 4 -17.04 -5.73 7.61
C ILE A 4 -18.45 -6.15 8.04
N SER A 5 -18.71 -7.46 8.07
CA SER A 5 -20.00 -8.00 8.52
C SER A 5 -20.21 -7.72 10.00
N LYS A 6 -21.45 -7.42 10.40
CA LYS A 6 -21.81 -7.13 11.80
C LYS A 6 -21.43 -8.26 12.74
N GLU A 7 -21.64 -9.50 12.32
CA GLU A 7 -21.30 -10.70 13.12
C GLU A 7 -19.80 -10.79 13.41
N LEU A 8 -18.95 -10.45 12.44
CA LEU A 8 -17.50 -10.44 12.65
C LEU A 8 -17.07 -9.32 13.60
N LEU A 9 -17.76 -8.17 13.56
CA LEU A 9 -17.51 -7.07 14.47
C LEU A 9 -17.88 -7.45 15.91
N ASP A 10 -19.04 -8.10 16.10
CA ASP A 10 -19.49 -8.56 17.41
C ASP A 10 -18.58 -9.64 18.00
N GLU A 11 -18.06 -10.57 17.19
CA GLU A 11 -17.08 -11.56 17.64
C GLU A 11 -15.74 -10.92 18.04
N LEU A 12 -15.27 -9.90 17.31
CA LEU A 12 -14.05 -9.16 17.69
C LEU A 12 -14.24 -8.36 18.99
N LEU A 13 -15.44 -7.83 19.22
CA LEU A 13 -15.79 -7.08 20.43
C LEU A 13 -15.85 -7.96 21.68
N LYS A 14 -16.24 -9.24 21.56
CA LYS A 14 -16.24 -10.19 22.70
C LYS A 14 -14.84 -10.40 23.32
N GLY A 15 -13.77 -10.20 22.55
CA GLY A 15 -12.39 -10.38 23.00
C GLY A 15 -11.71 -9.09 23.50
N CYS A 16 -12.39 -7.94 23.47
CA CYS A 16 -11.83 -6.66 23.90
C CYS A 16 -12.35 -6.30 25.30
N GLU A 17 -11.48 -6.33 26.32
CA GLU A 17 -11.85 -5.88 27.67
C GLU A 17 -11.98 -4.36 27.76
N ARG A 18 -11.26 -3.63 26.92
CA ARG A 18 -11.23 -2.17 26.93
C ARG A 18 -11.40 -1.59 25.53
N PRO A 19 -12.02 -0.40 25.40
CA PRO A 19 -12.17 0.26 24.11
C PRO A 19 -10.81 0.63 23.50
N GLU A 20 -9.78 0.81 24.32
CA GLU A 20 -8.41 1.07 23.87
C GLU A 20 -7.78 -0.11 23.12
N ASP A 21 -8.15 -1.35 23.41
CA ASP A 21 -7.59 -2.54 22.73
C ASP A 21 -8.06 -2.66 21.28
N LEU A 22 -9.26 -2.12 21.01
CA LEU A 22 -9.84 -2.08 19.66
C LEU A 22 -9.51 -0.78 18.93
N LEU A 23 -9.68 0.36 19.59
CA LEU A 23 -9.66 1.71 18.99
C LEU A 23 -8.42 2.54 19.36
N GLY A 24 -7.59 2.08 20.28
CA GLY A 24 -6.41 2.81 20.72
C GLY A 24 -5.31 2.89 19.66
N ASP A 25 -4.23 3.59 19.99
CA ASP A 25 -3.11 3.81 19.09
C ASP A 25 -2.33 2.54 18.71
N ALA A 26 -2.45 1.48 19.49
CA ALA A 26 -1.98 0.14 19.18
C ALA A 26 -3.14 -0.85 18.96
N GLY A 27 -4.36 -0.33 18.78
CA GLY A 27 -5.57 -1.13 18.70
C GLY A 27 -5.74 -1.87 17.38
N LEU A 28 -6.50 -2.96 17.44
CA LEU A 28 -6.71 -3.89 16.33
C LEU A 28 -7.25 -3.20 15.06
N MET A 29 -8.10 -2.18 15.20
CA MET A 29 -8.67 -1.46 14.05
C MET A 29 -7.62 -0.69 13.25
N LYS A 30 -6.57 -0.18 13.92
CA LYS A 30 -5.47 0.57 13.27
C LYS A 30 -4.61 -0.38 12.44
N GLU A 31 -4.25 -1.54 12.99
CA GLU A 31 -3.47 -2.55 12.28
C GLU A 31 -4.27 -3.17 11.12
N LEU A 32 -5.55 -3.49 11.36
CA LEU A 32 -6.45 -3.99 10.34
C LEU A 32 -6.60 -3.00 9.18
N LYS A 33 -6.74 -1.70 9.49
CA LYS A 33 -6.80 -0.63 8.48
C LYS A 33 -5.52 -0.56 7.65
N ILE A 34 -4.34 -0.66 8.27
CA ILE A 34 -3.06 -0.66 7.55
C ILE A 34 -2.96 -1.89 6.62
N LYS A 35 -3.24 -3.09 7.13
CA LYS A 35 -3.19 -4.33 6.35
C LYS A 35 -4.19 -4.33 5.20
N LEU A 36 -5.39 -3.79 5.41
CA LEU A 36 -6.40 -3.65 4.37
C LEU A 36 -6.07 -2.57 3.35
N MET A 37 -5.46 -1.46 3.78
CA MET A 37 -4.94 -0.44 2.88
C MET A 37 -3.84 -1.00 1.99
N ILE A 38 -2.86 -1.74 2.54
CA ILE A 38 -1.81 -2.41 1.75
C ILE A 38 -2.38 -3.47 0.78
N ARG A 39 -3.52 -4.08 1.12
CA ARG A 39 -4.18 -5.06 0.24
C ARG A 39 -5.03 -4.39 -0.84
N ARG A 40 -5.63 -3.23 -0.55
CA ARG A 40 -6.55 -2.54 -1.48
C ARG A 40 -5.85 -1.51 -2.35
N ASP A 41 -4.78 -0.91 -1.84
CA ASP A 41 -3.75 -0.24 -2.62
C ASP A 41 -2.71 -1.31 -2.99
N PRO A 42 -2.72 -1.87 -4.20
CA PRO A 42 -1.55 -2.60 -4.65
C PRO A 42 -0.35 -1.66 -4.50
N TRP A 43 0.54 -1.97 -3.54
CA TRP A 43 1.90 -1.42 -3.50
C TRP A 43 2.44 -1.47 -4.93
N PRO A 44 2.97 -0.35 -5.42
CA PRO A 44 2.70 0.09 -6.77
C PRO A 44 3.30 -0.91 -7.74
N GLN A 45 2.61 -1.18 -8.84
CA GLN A 45 3.32 -1.52 -10.08
C GLN A 45 4.11 -0.30 -10.62
N CYS A 46 4.67 0.53 -9.75
CA CYS A 46 5.74 1.49 -10.07
C CYS A 46 7.05 0.69 -10.02
N GLY A 47 7.10 -0.28 -10.93
CA GLY A 47 8.23 -1.13 -11.25
C GLY A 47 8.15 -1.62 -12.70
N ARG A 48 7.12 -1.22 -13.47
CA ARG A 48 7.28 -1.11 -14.92
C ARG A 48 8.16 0.12 -15.16
N VAL A 49 9.47 -0.11 -15.20
CA VAL A 49 10.35 0.70 -16.06
C VAL A 49 9.72 0.63 -17.44
N SER A 50 8.98 1.67 -17.83
CA SER A 50 8.73 1.88 -19.24
C SER A 50 10.11 1.92 -19.91
N PRO A 51 10.37 1.11 -20.96
CA PRO A 51 11.53 1.33 -21.80
C PRO A 51 11.37 2.74 -22.34
N LYS A 52 12.09 3.69 -21.76
CA LYS A 52 12.12 5.04 -22.29
C LYS A 52 12.96 4.91 -23.53
N ASP A 53 12.29 5.11 -24.65
CA ASP A 53 12.86 5.04 -25.98
C ASP A 53 14.02 6.06 -26.02
N ASP A 54 15.25 5.60 -25.81
CA ASP A 54 16.46 6.38 -26.11
C ASP A 54 16.64 6.40 -27.63
N ALA A 55 15.63 6.93 -28.32
CA ALA A 55 15.76 7.49 -29.65
C ALA A 55 16.53 8.80 -29.51
N GLY A 56 17.86 8.70 -29.54
CA GLY A 56 18.76 9.83 -29.34
C GLY A 56 20.12 9.58 -29.94
N GLY A 57 20.17 9.16 -31.21
CA GLY A 57 21.40 9.22 -31.98
C GLY A 57 21.88 10.65 -32.10
N ARG A 58 23.13 10.90 -31.69
CA ARG A 58 23.94 11.98 -32.25
C ARG A 58 25.40 11.53 -32.29
N VAL A 59 25.82 11.11 -33.48
CA VAL A 59 27.22 11.00 -33.85
C VAL A 59 27.69 12.41 -34.24
N ASP A 60 28.29 13.13 -33.30
CA ASP A 60 29.28 14.15 -33.64
C ASP A 60 30.64 13.46 -33.34
N GLY A 61 31.50 13.17 -34.30
CA GLY A 61 32.01 14.11 -35.28
C GLY A 61 33.38 14.60 -34.80
N ALA A 62 34.43 13.93 -35.27
CA ALA A 62 35.81 14.39 -35.45
C ALA A 62 36.47 15.31 -34.39
N SER A 63 37.51 14.77 -33.74
CA SER A 63 38.76 15.47 -33.42
C SER A 63 39.81 14.36 -33.26
N GLY A 64 40.76 14.14 -34.17
CA GLY A 64 41.76 15.11 -34.56
C GLY A 64 42.87 15.10 -33.51
N LEU A 65 43.81 14.16 -33.65
CA LEU A 65 45.26 14.22 -33.34
C LEU A 65 45.88 12.82 -33.48
#